data_AF-A0A0V1MEY7-F1
#
_entry.id   AF-A0A0V1MEY7-F1
#
_cell.length_a   1.000
_cell.length_b   1.000
_cell.length_c   1.000
_cell.angle_alpha   90.00
_cell.angle_beta   90.00
_cell.angle_gamma   90.00
#
_symmetry.space_group_name_H-M   'P 1'
#
loop_
_entity.id
_entity.type
_entity.pdbx_description
1 polymer ?
#
loop_
_entity_poly.entity_id
_entity_poly.type
_entity_poly.pdbx_seq_one_letter_code
_entity_poly.pdbx_strand_id
1 'polypeptide(L)'
;MAALHASIKQACTLCQQNHQIWICPKFLRMNTDERHVTAQKRGFCLACLMRGYWVFECKSKRSCTKPRCTKHHHALLHPEQENSNKGTETCTSFKFCQYQQ
;
A
#
# COMPACT_ATOMS: atom_id res chain seq x y z
N MET A 1 2.42 20.49 -39.84
CA MET A 1 2.37 20.95 -38.45
C MET A 1 2.64 19.76 -37.54
N ALA A 2 3.91 19.50 -37.23
CA ALA A 2 4.28 18.40 -36.35
C ALA A 2 3.93 18.81 -34.91
N ALA A 3 2.96 18.13 -34.30
CA ALA A 3 2.61 18.33 -32.91
C ALA A 3 3.83 17.94 -32.05
N LEU A 4 4.40 18.92 -31.35
CA LEU A 4 5.42 18.69 -30.33
C LEU A 4 4.77 17.84 -29.24
N HIS A 5 5.05 16.54 -29.24
CA HIS A 5 4.77 15.68 -28.10
C HIS A 5 5.79 16.05 -27.02
N ALA A 6 5.56 17.16 -26.34
CA ALA A 6 6.26 17.52 -25.12
C ALA A 6 6.10 16.31 -24.19
N SER A 7 7.20 15.62 -23.93
CA SER A 7 7.23 14.53 -22.98
C SER A 7 7.01 15.18 -21.62
N ILE A 8 5.74 15.27 -21.21
CA ILE A 8 5.34 15.76 -19.90
C ILE A 8 6.00 14.78 -18.93
N LYS A 9 7.20 15.14 -18.45
CA LYS A 9 7.84 14.43 -17.36
C LYS A 9 6.81 14.42 -16.25
N GLN A 10 6.27 13.25 -15.95
CA GLN A 10 5.25 13.07 -14.93
C GLN A 10 5.90 13.38 -13.58
N ALA A 11 5.97 14.66 -13.25
CA ALA A 11 6.47 15.13 -11.98
C ALA A 11 5.58 14.54 -10.88
N CYS A 12 6.20 14.20 -9.76
CA CYS A 12 5.50 13.72 -8.59
C CYS A 12 4.46 14.75 -8.18
N THR A 13 3.18 14.37 -8.13
CA THR A 13 2.13 15.32 -7.73
C THR A 13 2.26 15.78 -6.29
N LEU A 14 2.97 15.02 -5.47
CA LEU A 14 3.06 15.25 -4.04
C LEU A 14 4.13 16.27 -3.67
N CYS A 15 5.27 16.28 -4.37
CA CYS A 15 6.38 17.20 -4.12
C CYS A 15 6.83 18.02 -5.33
N GLN A 16 6.19 17.84 -6.49
CA GLN A 16 6.50 18.50 -7.77
C GLN A 16 7.92 18.25 -8.31
N GLN A 17 8.58 17.19 -7.83
CA GLN A 17 9.92 16.78 -8.29
C GLN A 17 9.85 15.70 -9.37
N ASN A 18 10.93 15.51 -10.13
CA ASN A 18 10.98 14.56 -11.26
C ASN A 18 11.18 13.11 -10.79
N HIS A 19 10.12 12.52 -10.22
CA HIS A 19 10.11 11.11 -9.83
C HIS A 19 8.67 10.58 -9.68
N GLN A 20 8.52 9.26 -9.61
CA GLN A 20 7.22 8.62 -9.39
C GLN A 20 6.80 8.68 -7.91
N ILE A 21 5.52 8.45 -7.61
CA ILE A 21 5.01 8.57 -6.22
C ILE A 21 5.60 7.50 -5.28
N TRP A 22 5.84 6.28 -5.79
CA TRP A 22 6.38 5.18 -4.97
C TRP A 22 7.85 5.37 -4.54
N ILE A 23 8.58 6.26 -5.21
CA ILE A 23 9.94 6.69 -4.82
C ILE A 23 9.95 8.07 -4.15
N CYS A 24 8.79 8.67 -3.91
CA CYS A 24 8.71 10.01 -3.33
C CYS A 24 9.14 10.00 -1.85
N PRO A 25 10.16 10.77 -1.44
CA PRO A 25 10.59 10.81 -0.04
C PRO A 25 9.48 11.28 0.91
N LYS A 26 8.67 12.25 0.49
CA LYS A 26 7.53 12.72 1.29
C LYS A 26 6.46 11.64 1.45
N PHE A 27 6.17 10.86 0.41
CA PHE A 27 5.20 9.75 0.49
C PHE A 27 5.73 8.60 1.35
N LEU A 28 7.02 8.29 1.26
CA LEU A 28 7.66 7.25 2.07
C LEU A 28 7.75 7.63 3.55
N ARG A 29 7.80 8.93 3.89
CA ARG A 29 7.77 9.40 5.29
C ARG A 29 6.38 9.40 5.92
N MET A 30 5.32 9.36 5.11
CA MET A 30 3.94 9.28 5.62
C MET A 30 3.67 7.91 6.25
N ASN A 31 2.81 7.90 7.26
CA ASN A 31 2.29 6.65 7.83
C ASN A 31 1.31 5.96 6.87
N THR A 32 0.93 4.72 7.17
CA THR A 32 0.06 3.93 6.27
C THR A 32 -1.29 4.60 6.01
N ASP A 33 -1.94 5.15 7.04
CA ASP A 33 -3.24 5.81 6.91
C ASP A 33 -3.14 7.08 6.06
N GLU A 34 -2.14 7.92 6.30
CA GLU A 34 -1.83 9.10 5.50
C GLU A 34 -1.57 8.76 4.05
N ARG A 35 -0.86 7.64 3.78
CA ARG A 35 -0.62 7.19 2.41
C ARG A 35 -1.93 6.80 1.71
N HIS A 36 -2.85 6.12 2.40
CA HIS A 36 -4.17 5.79 1.84
C HIS A 36 -4.98 7.03 1.54
N VAL A 37 -5.10 7.94 2.51
CA VAL A 37 -5.84 9.19 2.34
C VAL A 37 -5.25 10.02 1.20
N THR A 38 -3.92 10.10 1.13
CA THR A 38 -3.21 10.82 0.07
C THR A 38 -3.42 10.17 -1.30
N ALA A 39 -3.37 8.84 -1.37
CA ALA A 39 -3.60 8.10 -2.61
C ALA A 39 -5.03 8.36 -3.13
N GLN A 40 -6.03 8.29 -2.27
CA GLN A 40 -7.43 8.58 -2.62
C GLN A 40 -7.61 10.04 -3.04
N LYS A 41 -7.14 11.00 -2.24
CA LYS A 41 -7.26 12.44 -2.53
C LYS A 41 -6.62 12.86 -3.86
N ARG A 42 -5.56 12.17 -4.28
CA ARG A 42 -4.81 12.48 -5.51
C ARG A 42 -5.20 11.59 -6.69
N GLY A 43 -6.19 10.70 -6.53
CA GLY A 43 -6.68 9.81 -7.59
C GLY A 43 -5.64 8.76 -8.02
N PHE A 44 -4.83 8.28 -7.07
CA PHE A 44 -3.92 7.17 -7.30
C PHE A 44 -4.62 5.83 -7.09
N CYS A 45 -4.40 4.90 -7.99
CA CYS A 45 -4.82 3.51 -7.82
C CYS A 45 -4.09 2.88 -6.63
N LEU A 46 -4.85 2.32 -5.68
CA LEU A 46 -4.27 1.72 -4.46
C LEU A 46 -3.41 0.48 -4.75
N ALA A 47 -3.58 -0.19 -5.89
CA ALA A 47 -2.79 -1.38 -6.24
C ALA A 47 -1.45 -1.08 -6.91
N CYS A 48 -1.36 0.00 -7.69
CA CYS A 48 -0.16 0.29 -8.49
C CYS A 48 0.38 1.71 -8.33
N LEU A 49 -0.32 2.57 -7.59
CA LEU A 49 0.00 3.99 -7.38
C LEU A 49 0.15 4.81 -8.68
N MET A 50 -0.50 4.37 -9.76
CA MET A 50 -0.65 5.14 -10.99
C MET A 50 -1.93 5.99 -10.95
N ARG A 51 -1.96 7.06 -11.75
CA ARG A 51 -3.13 7.94 -11.88
C ARG A 51 -3.98 7.56 -13.09
N GLY A 52 -5.23 7.99 -13.05
CA GLY A 52 -6.16 7.92 -14.18
C GLY A 52 -7.17 6.77 -14.09
N TYR A 53 -7.06 5.90 -13.09
CA TYR A 53 -8.02 4.83 -12.84
C TYR A 53 -7.99 4.40 -11.38
N TRP A 54 -9.08 3.77 -10.94
CA TRP A 54 -9.22 3.28 -9.58
C TRP A 54 -8.74 1.83 -9.44
N VAL A 55 -8.67 1.35 -8.20
CA VAL A 55 -8.22 -0.03 -7.91
C VAL A 55 -9.07 -1.10 -8.59
N PHE A 56 -10.37 -0.85 -8.81
CA PHE A 56 -11.28 -1.80 -9.47
C PHE A 56 -11.10 -1.86 -10.99
N GLU A 57 -10.57 -0.80 -11.61
CA GLU A 57 -10.25 -0.74 -13.06
C GLU A 57 -8.79 -1.10 -13.35
N CYS A 58 -8.05 -1.41 -12.29
CA CYS A 58 -6.64 -1.72 -12.37
C CYS A 58 -6.45 -3.05 -13.10
N LYS A 59 -5.88 -2.99 -14.31
CA LYS A 59 -5.53 -4.19 -15.10
C LYS A 59 -4.32 -4.95 -14.53
N SER A 60 -3.62 -4.37 -13.55
CA SER A 60 -2.50 -5.03 -12.91
C SER A 60 -3.00 -6.22 -12.11
N LYS A 61 -2.43 -7.40 -12.33
CA LYS A 61 -2.67 -8.59 -11.50
C LYS A 61 -1.87 -8.59 -10.19
N ARG A 62 -1.14 -7.51 -9.89
CA ARG A 62 -0.27 -7.45 -8.70
C ARG A 62 -1.10 -7.41 -7.42
N SER A 63 -1.04 -8.47 -6.63
CA SER A 63 -1.49 -8.48 -5.24
C SER A 63 -0.40 -7.96 -4.30
N CYS A 64 -0.77 -7.71 -3.04
CA CYS A 64 0.22 -7.43 -2.01
C CYS A 64 1.22 -8.59 -1.90
N THR A 65 2.50 -8.27 -1.77
CA THR A 65 3.58 -9.27 -1.66
C THR A 65 3.88 -9.68 -0.21
N LYS A 66 3.17 -9.09 0.78
CA LYS A 66 3.39 -9.39 2.19
C LYS A 66 2.75 -10.74 2.57
N PRO A 67 3.42 -11.56 3.40
CA PRO A 67 2.85 -12.83 3.87
C PRO A 67 1.49 -12.63 4.55
N ARG A 68 0.58 -13.58 4.38
CA ARG A 68 -0.79 -13.53 4.93
C ARG A 68 -1.64 -12.35 4.43
N CYS A 69 -1.25 -11.71 3.33
CA CYS A 69 -2.03 -10.66 2.70
C CYS A 69 -2.59 -11.12 1.35
N THR A 70 -3.91 -11.25 1.25
CA THR A 70 -4.62 -11.59 0.01
C THR A 70 -5.22 -10.38 -0.69
N LYS A 71 -5.00 -9.18 -0.15
CA LYS A 71 -5.61 -7.94 -0.66
C LYS A 71 -4.86 -7.39 -1.88
N HIS A 72 -5.61 -6.69 -2.73
CA HIS A 72 -5.11 -6.05 -3.95
C HIS A 72 -4.69 -4.60 -3.67
N HIS A 73 -3.50 -4.42 -3.12
CA HIS A 73 -2.92 -3.10 -2.84
C HIS A 73 -1.40 -3.10 -3.01
N HIS A 74 -0.84 -1.92 -3.24
CA HIS A 74 0.60 -1.70 -3.36
C HIS A 74 1.28 -1.92 -2.01
N ALA A 75 2.49 -2.51 -1.98
CA ALA A 75 3.19 -2.82 -0.73
C ALA A 75 3.40 -1.61 0.21
N LEU A 76 3.55 -0.41 -0.35
CA LEU A 76 3.64 0.85 0.42
C LEU A 76 2.36 1.25 1.16
N LEU A 77 1.22 0.68 0.77
CA LEU A 77 -0.07 0.84 1.44
C LEU A 77 -0.38 -0.35 2.35
N HIS A 78 0.50 -1.34 2.46
CA HIS A 78 0.26 -2.41 3.40
C HIS A 78 0.39 -1.86 4.82
N PRO A 79 -0.62 -2.02 5.69
CA PRO A 79 -0.49 -1.63 7.09
C PRO A 79 0.65 -2.45 7.67
N GLU A 80 1.73 -1.78 8.06
CA GLU A 80 2.73 -2.39 8.93
C GLU A 80 1.95 -2.85 10.16
N GLN A 81 1.73 -4.16 10.31
CA GLN A 81 1.30 -4.67 11.61
C GLN A 81 2.43 -4.21 12.52
N GLU A 82 2.16 -3.25 13.39
CA GLU A 82 3.12 -2.90 14.42
C GLU A 82 3.41 -4.21 15.15
N ASN A 83 4.59 -4.78 14.88
CA ASN A 83 5.29 -5.62 15.85
C ASN A 83 5.71 -4.69 16.99
N SER A 84 4.72 -4.07 17.65
CA SER A 84 4.81 -3.83 19.07
C SER A 84 5.09 -5.21 19.66
N ASN A 85 6.25 -5.31 20.28
CA ASN A 85 6.72 -6.41 21.09
C ASN A 85 5.72 -6.67 22.24
N LYS A 86 4.53 -7.18 21.93
CA LYS A 86 3.63 -7.83 22.87
C LYS A 86 3.80 -9.31 22.60
N GLY A 87 4.28 -10.02 23.61
CA GLY A 87 4.64 -11.43 23.56
C GLY A 87 3.63 -12.23 22.75
N THR A 88 4.18 -13.16 21.98
CA THR A 88 3.45 -14.30 21.47
C THR A 88 2.77 -15.02 22.63
N GLU A 89 1.56 -14.60 22.99
CA GLU A 89 0.57 -15.48 23.57
C GLU A 89 0.09 -16.36 22.43
N THR A 90 0.86 -17.40 22.14
CA THR A 90 0.31 -18.57 21.48
C THR A 90 -0.85 -19.05 22.35
N CYS A 91 -2.08 -18.89 21.88
CA CYS A 91 -3.23 -19.58 22.43
C CYS A 91 -3.09 -21.08 22.09
N THR A 92 -2.15 -21.76 22.74
CA THR A 92 -2.22 -23.19 23.03
C THR A 92 -2.96 -23.32 24.34
N SER A 93 -4.27 -23.03 24.32
CA SER A 93 -5.19 -23.45 25.37
C SER A 93 -6.37 -24.14 24.70
N PHE A 94 -6.08 -25.30 24.12
CA PHE A 94 -7.06 -26.38 24.22
C PHE A 94 -7.26 -26.61 25.71
N LYS A 95 -8.45 -26.23 26.20
CA LYS A 95 -8.94 -26.51 27.54
C LYS A 95 -8.49 -27.90 27.99
N PHE A 96 -7.56 -27.97 28.94
CA PHE A 96 -7.37 -29.16 29.74
C PHE A 96 -8.38 -29.13 30.88
N CYS A 97 -9.40 -29.96 30.80
CA CYS A 97 -10.14 -30.49 31.94
C CYS A 97 -10.88 -31.77 31.49
N GLN A 98 -10.12 -32.82 31.19
CA GLN A 98 -10.62 -34.18 31.29
C GLN A 98 -10.31 -34.61 32.73
N TYR A 99 -11.38 -34.61 33.50
CA TYR A 99 -11.59 -35.20 34.81
C TYR A 99 -10.83 -36.53 34.99
N GLN A 100 -10.12 -36.67 36.12
CA GLN A 100 -9.48 -37.94 36.51
C GLN A 100 -10.55 -38.94 36.96
N GLN A 101 -10.28 -40.23 36.73
CA GLN A 101 -10.87 -41.33 37.49
C GLN A 101 -10.13 -41.49 38.81
#